data_AF-A0A0D6PFP1-F1
#
_entry.id   AF-A0A0D6PFP1-F1
#
_cell.length_a   1.000
_cell.length_b   1.000
_cell.length_c   1.000
_cell.angle_alpha   90.00
_cell.angle_beta   90.00
_cell.angle_gamma   90.00
#
_symmetry.space_group_name_H-M   'P 1'
#
loop_
_entity.id
_entity.type
_entity.pdbx_description
1 polymer ?
#
loop_
_entity_poly.entity_id
_entity_poly.type
_entity_poly.pdbx_seq_one_letter_code
_entity_poly.pdbx_strand_id
1 'polypeptide(L)'
;METAPDQQARGRLFEEIQCRDKALIAGIAAYRCDVYVREMRDPPAIWEEGESRVLDYGGEGPAVLFVPSLINRAYILDLMENASMLRWLSGQGVHPYLLDWGWPGEVERRFSLTDYIAGRLERALAAMPGPVVLVGYCMGGMLALAAALRAETFGAKRVSALGLFATPWDFHAEDPDAAKRVAESVPFMEGAMQFSGTLPIDALNTMFAMVDPYGVGEKYRDFAGQDKLSPRARRFVAMEDWLADGVPLAAPVAREALSGWYGANTPVQGQWRVAGLPVQPEALAMPCFCAIPAKDRLVPAASARGLAARLRNVTVIEPKAGHIGMVAGTRAETSLWRPFKDWVLGLS
;
A
#
# COMPACT_ATOMS: atom_id res chain seq x y z
N MET A 1 -11.09 49.10 -21.77
CA MET A 1 -9.64 49.31 -21.89
C MET A 1 -8.98 48.18 -21.14
N GLU A 2 -8.76 47.07 -21.82
CA GLU A 2 -8.18 45.83 -21.28
C GLU A 2 -6.68 46.02 -21.15
N THR A 3 -6.15 45.97 -19.92
CA THR A 3 -4.71 46.11 -19.65
C THR A 3 -3.98 44.89 -20.21
N ALA A 4 -3.10 45.11 -21.18
CA ALA A 4 -2.20 44.09 -21.71
C ALA A 4 -1.39 43.46 -20.55
N PRO A 5 -1.24 42.12 -20.51
CA PRO A 5 -0.48 41.47 -19.45
C PRO A 5 0.99 41.92 -19.47
N ASP A 6 1.46 42.37 -18.30
CA ASP A 6 2.80 42.92 -18.04
C ASP A 6 3.92 42.03 -18.61
N GLN A 7 4.68 42.57 -19.56
CA GLN A 7 5.78 41.88 -20.25
C GLN A 7 6.88 41.44 -19.26
N GLN A 8 7.06 42.17 -18.16
CA GLN A 8 8.01 41.83 -17.10
C GLN A 8 7.49 40.66 -16.24
N ALA A 9 6.18 40.55 -16.04
CA ALA A 9 5.56 39.38 -15.40
C ALA A 9 5.69 38.12 -16.28
N ARG A 10 5.53 38.25 -17.60
CA ARG A 10 5.72 37.15 -18.55
C ARG A 10 7.18 36.68 -18.61
N GLY A 11 8.14 37.59 -18.57
CA GLY A 11 9.57 37.27 -18.51
C GLY A 11 9.95 36.49 -17.25
N ARG A 12 9.50 36.96 -16.08
CA ARG A 12 9.71 36.26 -14.80
C ARG A 12 9.08 34.87 -14.78
N LEU A 13 7.85 34.74 -15.30
CA LEU A 13 7.18 33.45 -15.43
C LEU A 13 7.96 32.49 -16.33
N PHE A 14 8.50 32.97 -17.45
CA PHE A 14 9.28 32.16 -18.37
C PHE A 14 10.61 31.68 -17.75
N GLU A 15 11.32 32.56 -17.04
CA GLU A 15 12.53 32.21 -16.30
C GLU A 15 12.25 31.19 -15.19
N GLU A 16 11.14 31.35 -14.47
CA GLU A 16 10.71 30.41 -13.44
C GLU A 16 10.42 29.02 -14.02
N ILE A 17 9.70 28.96 -15.15
CA ILE A 17 9.42 27.71 -15.87
C ILE A 17 10.73 27.04 -16.30
N GLN A 18 11.65 27.78 -16.92
CA GLN A 18 12.95 27.24 -17.35
C GLN A 18 13.79 26.70 -16.19
N CYS A 19 13.78 27.39 -15.04
CA CYS A 19 14.49 26.94 -13.85
C CYS A 19 13.90 25.63 -13.31
N ARG A 20 12.57 25.54 -13.26
CA ARG A 20 11.85 24.33 -12.84
C ARG A 20 12.14 23.15 -13.77
N ASP A 21 12.15 23.36 -15.08
CA ASP A 21 12.44 22.31 -16.06
C ASP A 21 13.89 21.80 -15.93
N LYS A 22 14.86 22.70 -15.75
CA LYS A 22 16.26 22.34 -15.50
C LYS A 22 16.42 21.51 -14.23
N ALA A 23 15.80 21.92 -13.13
CA ALA A 23 15.85 21.19 -11.87
C ALA A 23 15.22 19.80 -11.99
N LEU A 24 14.11 19.66 -12.73
CA LEU A 24 13.47 18.38 -12.97
C LEU A 24 14.40 17.43 -13.75
N ILE A 25 14.97 17.91 -14.87
CA ILE A 25 15.89 17.12 -15.70
C ILE A 25 17.12 16.71 -14.89
N ALA A 26 17.70 17.63 -14.11
CA ALA A 26 18.84 17.35 -13.26
C ALA A 26 18.52 16.29 -12.19
N GLY A 27 17.33 16.35 -11.59
CA GLY A 27 16.86 15.35 -10.63
C GLY A 27 16.72 13.95 -11.23
N ILE A 28 16.10 13.86 -12.41
CA ILE A 28 15.95 12.59 -13.14
C ILE A 28 17.32 12.02 -13.53
N ALA A 29 18.21 12.86 -14.09
CA ALA A 29 19.55 12.44 -14.45
C ALA A 29 20.34 11.95 -13.23
N ALA A 30 20.27 12.68 -12.12
CA ALA A 30 20.94 12.29 -10.88
C ALA A 30 20.42 10.95 -10.34
N TYR A 31 19.11 10.69 -10.41
CA TYR A 31 18.53 9.40 -10.01
C TYR A 31 19.04 8.27 -10.92
N ARG A 32 19.02 8.47 -12.24
CA ARG A 32 19.47 7.45 -13.20
C ARG A 32 20.97 7.13 -13.12
N CYS A 33 21.77 8.07 -12.61
CA CYS A 33 23.21 7.89 -12.40
C CYS A 33 23.55 7.43 -10.97
N ASP A 34 22.56 7.29 -10.09
CA ASP A 34 22.79 6.82 -8.73
C ASP A 34 23.19 5.33 -8.75
N VAL A 35 24.02 4.95 -7.78
CA VAL A 35 24.60 3.60 -7.67
C VAL A 35 24.04 2.84 -6.48
N TYR A 36 23.02 3.39 -5.79
CA TYR A 36 22.35 2.70 -4.70
C TYR A 36 21.84 1.33 -5.16
N VAL A 37 22.07 0.33 -4.30
CA VAL A 37 21.51 -1.01 -4.44
C VAL A 37 20.99 -1.42 -3.08
N ARG A 38 19.79 -2.02 -3.03
CA ARG A 38 19.25 -2.59 -1.80
C ARG A 38 20.06 -3.82 -1.39
N GLU A 39 20.87 -3.71 -0.32
CA GLU A 39 21.68 -4.80 0.23
C GLU A 39 21.00 -5.58 1.37
N MET A 40 19.75 -5.25 1.67
CA MET A 40 18.98 -5.87 2.76
C MET A 40 18.70 -7.35 2.45
N ARG A 41 19.15 -8.25 3.31
CA ARG A 41 18.85 -9.69 3.21
C ARG A 41 17.48 -10.00 3.79
N ASP A 42 16.69 -10.75 3.04
CA ASP A 42 15.38 -11.19 3.51
C ASP A 42 15.56 -12.16 4.71
N PRO A 43 14.70 -12.06 5.74
CA PRO A 43 14.68 -13.03 6.84
C PRO A 43 14.28 -14.43 6.37
N PRO A 44 14.48 -15.49 7.20
CA PRO A 44 14.07 -16.83 6.83
C PRO A 44 12.54 -16.92 6.63
N ALA A 45 12.12 -17.75 5.66
CA ALA A 45 10.71 -18.07 5.46
C ALA A 45 10.28 -19.23 6.37
N ILE A 46 9.11 -19.09 7.01
CA ILE A 46 8.49 -20.17 7.81
C ILE A 46 7.39 -20.91 7.05
N TRP A 47 6.96 -20.35 5.92
CA TRP A 47 5.96 -20.93 5.03
C TRP A 47 6.19 -20.42 3.62
N GLU A 48 6.03 -21.29 2.63
CA GLU A 48 6.12 -20.97 1.21
C GLU A 48 5.06 -21.75 0.42
N GLU A 49 4.42 -21.09 -0.54
CA GLU A 49 3.57 -21.72 -1.54
C GLU A 49 3.71 -20.92 -2.83
N GLY A 50 4.16 -21.56 -3.91
CA GLY A 50 4.55 -20.85 -5.12
C GLY A 50 5.61 -19.80 -4.82
N GLU A 51 5.41 -18.57 -5.30
CA GLU A 51 6.28 -17.42 -5.01
C GLU A 51 5.91 -16.70 -3.69
N SER A 52 4.80 -17.07 -3.06
CA SER A 52 4.35 -16.46 -1.81
C SER A 52 5.07 -17.06 -0.61
N ARG A 53 5.57 -16.21 0.29
CA ARG A 53 6.41 -16.58 1.42
C ARG A 53 6.03 -15.79 2.66
N VAL A 54 6.02 -16.43 3.83
CA VAL A 54 5.92 -15.74 5.13
C VAL A 54 7.30 -15.64 5.74
N LEU A 55 7.86 -14.43 5.77
CA LEU A 55 9.18 -14.11 6.31
C LEU A 55 9.08 -13.82 7.82
N ASP A 56 9.96 -14.43 8.60
CA ASP A 56 10.01 -14.30 10.07
C ASP A 56 11.14 -13.33 10.49
N TYR A 57 10.76 -12.17 11.02
CA TYR A 57 11.72 -11.16 11.51
C TYR A 57 12.21 -11.41 12.94
N GLY A 58 11.70 -12.43 13.63
CA GLY A 58 11.99 -12.71 15.03
C GLY A 58 11.39 -11.68 16.00
N GLY A 59 11.60 -11.91 17.28
CA GLY A 59 11.05 -11.09 18.37
C GLY A 59 10.52 -11.95 19.50
N GLU A 60 10.35 -11.38 20.69
CA GLU A 60 9.93 -12.11 21.89
C GLU A 60 8.48 -11.79 22.34
N GLY A 61 7.80 -10.90 21.62
CA GLY A 61 6.45 -10.45 21.99
C GLY A 61 5.35 -10.92 21.05
N PRO A 62 4.21 -10.19 20.99
CA PRO A 62 3.05 -10.61 20.20
C PRO A 62 3.39 -10.79 18.72
N ALA A 63 2.89 -11.89 18.13
CA ALA A 63 3.04 -12.19 16.72
C ALA A 63 2.15 -11.27 15.86
N VAL A 64 2.74 -10.64 14.84
CA VAL A 64 2.03 -9.73 13.94
C VAL A 64 2.32 -10.12 12.49
N LEU A 65 1.30 -10.51 11.71
CA LEU A 65 1.45 -10.80 10.29
C LEU A 65 1.06 -9.58 9.44
N PHE A 66 1.99 -9.08 8.65
CA PHE A 66 1.78 -7.99 7.71
C PHE A 66 1.44 -8.50 6.31
N VAL A 67 0.33 -8.01 5.77
CA VAL A 67 -0.21 -8.32 4.44
C VAL A 67 -0.11 -7.06 3.56
N PRO A 68 0.86 -7.01 2.63
CA PRO A 68 1.02 -5.87 1.74
C PRO A 68 0.01 -5.91 0.58
N SER A 69 -0.01 -4.81 -0.19
CA SER A 69 -0.72 -4.73 -1.47
C SER A 69 -0.19 -5.76 -2.48
N LEU A 70 -1.03 -6.15 -3.44
CA LEU A 70 -0.66 -7.02 -4.56
C LEU A 70 0.09 -6.28 -5.69
N ILE A 71 0.16 -4.94 -5.65
CA ILE A 71 0.61 -4.11 -6.78
C ILE A 71 2.12 -3.80 -6.72
N ASN A 72 2.72 -3.74 -5.53
CA ASN A 72 4.16 -3.49 -5.35
C ASN A 72 4.75 -4.48 -4.37
N ARG A 73 6.08 -4.62 -4.39
CA ARG A 73 6.80 -5.58 -3.57
C ARG A 73 6.65 -5.30 -2.07
N ALA A 74 6.59 -6.38 -1.29
CA ALA A 74 6.36 -6.34 0.16
C ALA A 74 7.45 -5.58 0.94
N TYR A 75 8.66 -5.46 0.37
CA TYR A 75 9.82 -4.88 1.07
C TYR A 75 9.69 -3.38 1.36
N ILE A 76 8.62 -2.68 0.99
CA ILE A 76 8.38 -1.32 1.48
C ILE A 76 8.29 -1.24 3.01
N LEU A 77 7.88 -2.32 3.68
CA LEU A 77 7.86 -2.44 5.14
C LEU A 77 9.26 -2.75 5.73
N ASP A 78 10.23 -3.10 4.88
CA ASP A 78 11.64 -3.41 5.20
C ASP A 78 12.58 -2.79 4.13
N LEU A 79 12.39 -1.51 3.85
CA LEU A 79 12.93 -0.84 2.66
C LEU A 79 14.46 -0.79 2.69
N MET A 80 15.00 -0.26 3.77
CA MET A 80 16.42 -0.10 4.05
C MET A 80 16.65 -0.10 5.56
N GLU A 81 17.89 -0.25 6.01
CA GLU A 81 18.24 -0.42 7.44
C GLU A 81 17.61 0.64 8.35
N ASN A 82 17.65 1.91 7.95
CA ASN A 82 17.08 3.03 8.73
C ASN A 82 15.63 3.40 8.34
N ALA A 83 14.98 2.57 7.52
CA ALA A 83 13.57 2.70 7.12
C ALA A 83 12.89 1.32 7.02
N SER A 84 13.15 0.47 8.03
CA SER A 84 12.53 -0.84 8.16
C SER A 84 11.60 -0.85 9.37
N MET A 85 10.29 -0.81 9.11
CA MET A 85 9.29 -0.91 10.16
C MET A 85 9.38 -2.27 10.87
N LEU A 86 9.57 -3.35 10.10
CA LEU A 86 9.55 -4.71 10.65
C LEU A 86 10.76 -5.01 11.53
N ARG A 87 11.97 -4.64 11.09
CA ARG A 87 13.17 -4.81 11.92
C ARG A 87 13.12 -3.93 13.16
N TRP A 88 12.61 -2.70 13.01
CA TRP A 88 12.39 -1.82 14.16
C TRP A 88 11.42 -2.45 15.15
N LEU A 89 10.26 -2.93 14.72
CA LEU A 89 9.28 -3.59 15.58
C LEU A 89 9.85 -4.83 16.29
N SER A 90 10.61 -5.67 15.59
CA SER A 90 11.30 -6.81 16.20
C SER A 90 12.22 -6.37 17.34
N GLY A 91 13.05 -5.34 17.10
CA GLY A 91 13.91 -4.74 18.12
C GLY A 91 13.17 -3.99 19.25
N GLN A 92 11.85 -3.82 19.16
CA GLN A 92 11.01 -3.17 20.17
C GLN A 92 10.08 -4.16 20.91
N GLY A 93 10.36 -5.46 20.80
CA GLY A 93 9.62 -6.49 21.54
C GLY A 93 8.30 -6.90 20.90
N VAL A 94 8.13 -6.71 19.59
CA VAL A 94 7.05 -7.32 18.79
C VAL A 94 7.66 -8.47 17.98
N HIS A 95 6.88 -9.45 17.52
CA HIS A 95 7.36 -10.52 16.63
C HIS A 95 6.71 -10.40 15.24
N PRO A 96 7.32 -9.66 14.29
CA PRO A 96 6.72 -9.40 12.99
C PRO A 96 6.96 -10.54 11.99
N TYR A 97 5.94 -10.80 11.19
CA TYR A 97 5.99 -11.65 10.01
C TYR A 97 5.53 -10.84 8.79
N LEU A 98 6.13 -11.08 7.63
CA LEU A 98 5.73 -10.44 6.38
C LEU A 98 5.27 -11.49 5.38
N LEU A 99 4.06 -11.35 4.86
CA LEU A 99 3.63 -12.08 3.69
C LEU A 99 4.16 -11.38 2.43
N ASP A 100 5.22 -11.93 1.85
CA ASP A 100 5.66 -11.55 0.51
C ASP A 100 4.89 -12.36 -0.52
N TRP A 101 4.06 -11.72 -1.34
CA TRP A 101 3.29 -12.40 -2.38
C TRP A 101 4.19 -12.96 -3.50
N GLY A 102 5.38 -12.38 -3.67
CA GLY A 102 6.28 -12.67 -4.77
C GLY A 102 5.75 -12.13 -6.11
N TRP A 103 6.22 -12.72 -7.21
CA TRP A 103 5.76 -12.39 -8.56
C TRP A 103 4.66 -13.35 -8.99
N PRO A 104 3.56 -12.89 -9.63
CA PRO A 104 2.50 -13.80 -10.06
C PRO A 104 2.99 -14.70 -11.19
N GLY A 105 3.16 -15.98 -10.85
CA GLY A 105 3.38 -17.08 -11.78
C GLY A 105 2.14 -17.39 -12.61
N GLU A 106 2.21 -18.42 -13.43
CA GLU A 106 1.13 -18.78 -14.35
C GLU A 106 -0.20 -19.07 -13.64
N VAL A 107 -0.13 -19.67 -12.45
CA VAL A 107 -1.29 -20.01 -11.62
C VAL A 107 -1.90 -18.76 -11.00
N GLU A 108 -1.08 -17.90 -10.39
CA GLU A 108 -1.51 -16.68 -9.70
C GLU A 108 -2.13 -15.66 -10.66
N ARG A 109 -1.75 -15.66 -11.94
CA ARG A 109 -2.40 -14.81 -12.97
C ARG A 109 -3.88 -15.12 -13.16
N ARG A 110 -4.32 -16.33 -12.77
CA ARG A 110 -5.72 -16.75 -12.83
C ARG A 110 -6.46 -16.53 -11.52
N PHE A 111 -5.79 -16.05 -10.47
CA PHE A 111 -6.41 -15.84 -9.17
C PHE A 111 -7.41 -14.69 -9.21
N SER A 112 -8.55 -14.93 -8.59
CA SER A 112 -9.49 -13.91 -8.11
C SER A 112 -9.06 -13.41 -6.73
N LEU A 113 -9.74 -12.36 -6.23
CA LEU A 113 -9.57 -11.94 -4.85
C LEU A 113 -9.95 -13.06 -3.87
N THR A 114 -10.92 -13.90 -4.23
CA THR A 114 -11.28 -15.07 -3.41
C THR A 114 -10.13 -16.07 -3.33
N ASP A 115 -9.40 -16.33 -4.42
CA ASP A 115 -8.26 -17.27 -4.39
C ASP A 115 -7.09 -16.75 -3.54
N TYR A 116 -6.84 -15.43 -3.58
CA TYR A 116 -5.85 -14.81 -2.70
C TYR A 116 -6.27 -14.83 -1.23
N ILE A 117 -7.53 -14.47 -0.92
CA ILE A 117 -8.01 -14.32 0.45
C ILE A 117 -8.36 -15.69 1.02
N ALA A 118 -9.41 -16.33 0.50
CA ALA A 118 -9.95 -17.60 0.98
C ALA A 118 -9.10 -18.82 0.56
N GLY A 119 -8.07 -18.60 -0.24
CA GLY A 119 -7.06 -19.61 -0.56
C GLY A 119 -5.73 -19.31 0.12
N ARG A 120 -4.89 -18.53 -0.55
CA ARG A 120 -3.47 -18.35 -0.20
C ARG A 120 -3.28 -17.76 1.20
N LEU A 121 -3.99 -16.68 1.54
CA LEU A 121 -3.86 -15.99 2.83
C LEU A 121 -4.38 -16.85 3.99
N GLU A 122 -5.53 -17.52 3.83
CA GLU A 122 -6.04 -18.45 4.84
C GLU A 122 -5.05 -19.60 5.11
N ARG A 123 -4.41 -20.16 4.08
CA ARG A 123 -3.38 -21.20 4.24
C ARG A 123 -2.12 -20.68 4.94
N ALA A 124 -1.66 -19.49 4.60
CA ALA A 124 -0.55 -18.84 5.28
C ALA A 124 -0.87 -18.59 6.78
N LEU A 125 -2.07 -18.10 7.08
CA LEU A 125 -2.55 -17.91 8.46
C LEU A 125 -2.68 -19.22 9.23
N ALA A 126 -3.16 -20.29 8.59
CA ALA A 126 -3.27 -21.61 9.21
C ALA A 126 -1.89 -22.21 9.55
N ALA A 127 -0.87 -21.89 8.77
CA ALA A 127 0.52 -22.30 8.98
C ALA A 127 1.24 -21.50 10.09
N MET A 128 0.66 -20.39 10.56
CA MET A 128 1.28 -19.60 11.64
C MET A 128 1.39 -20.41 12.94
N PRO A 129 2.47 -20.23 13.74
CA PRO A 129 2.69 -20.97 14.99
C PRO A 129 1.59 -20.76 16.04
N GLY A 130 0.85 -19.66 15.96
CA GLY A 130 -0.22 -19.31 16.88
C GLY A 130 -1.10 -18.18 16.34
N PRO A 131 -2.01 -17.63 17.17
CA PRO A 131 -2.78 -16.44 16.83
C PRO A 131 -1.88 -15.25 16.51
N VAL A 132 -2.27 -14.45 15.52
CA VAL A 132 -1.54 -13.24 15.12
C VAL A 132 -2.44 -12.01 15.16
N VAL A 133 -1.83 -10.85 15.42
CA VAL A 133 -2.39 -9.58 14.98
C VAL A 133 -2.21 -9.52 13.46
N LEU A 134 -3.30 -9.47 12.71
CA LEU A 134 -3.25 -9.38 11.26
C LEU A 134 -3.24 -7.92 10.84
N VAL A 135 -2.26 -7.49 10.05
CA VAL A 135 -2.14 -6.09 9.61
C VAL A 135 -2.13 -6.03 8.10
N GLY A 136 -3.03 -5.26 7.50
CA GLY A 136 -3.03 -5.04 6.06
C GLY A 136 -2.64 -3.62 5.66
N TYR A 137 -1.87 -3.48 4.58
CA TYR A 137 -1.45 -2.18 4.03
C TYR A 137 -2.05 -1.93 2.64
N CYS A 138 -2.71 -0.77 2.45
CA CYS A 138 -3.40 -0.40 1.22
C CYS A 138 -4.44 -1.47 0.80
N MET A 139 -4.31 -2.04 -0.40
CA MET A 139 -5.13 -3.17 -0.86
C MET A 139 -5.01 -4.39 0.06
N GLY A 140 -3.83 -4.61 0.66
CA GLY A 140 -3.63 -5.66 1.67
C GLY A 140 -4.51 -5.49 2.90
N GLY A 141 -4.94 -4.25 3.21
CA GLY A 141 -5.96 -3.94 4.22
C GLY A 141 -7.32 -4.56 3.91
N MET A 142 -7.76 -4.50 2.65
CA MET A 142 -9.00 -5.15 2.20
C MET A 142 -8.89 -6.67 2.30
N LEU A 143 -7.74 -7.24 1.91
CA LEU A 143 -7.48 -8.68 2.00
C LEU A 143 -7.49 -9.15 3.46
N ALA A 144 -6.80 -8.42 4.35
CA ALA A 144 -6.71 -8.70 5.77
C ALA A 144 -8.07 -8.60 6.47
N LEU A 145 -8.86 -7.56 6.17
CA LEU A 145 -10.22 -7.38 6.67
C LEU A 145 -11.11 -8.57 6.30
N ALA A 146 -11.11 -8.94 5.02
CA ALA A 146 -11.90 -10.07 4.54
C ALA A 146 -11.44 -11.40 5.15
N ALA A 147 -10.13 -11.62 5.31
CA ALA A 147 -9.60 -12.80 5.98
C ALA A 147 -9.95 -12.84 7.47
N ALA A 148 -9.90 -11.72 8.19
CA ALA A 148 -10.26 -11.62 9.59
C ALA A 148 -11.75 -11.95 9.83
N LEU A 149 -12.63 -11.49 8.93
CA LEU A 149 -14.06 -11.84 8.94
C LEU A 149 -14.32 -13.33 8.68
N ARG A 150 -13.35 -14.01 8.07
CA ARG A 150 -13.41 -15.44 7.74
C ARG A 150 -12.60 -16.30 8.70
N ALA A 151 -12.02 -15.74 9.77
CA ALA A 151 -11.11 -16.45 10.67
C ALA A 151 -11.66 -17.80 11.18
N GLU A 152 -12.97 -17.87 11.44
CA GLU A 152 -13.62 -19.11 11.90
C GLU A 152 -13.61 -20.24 10.86
N THR A 153 -13.51 -19.96 9.55
CA THR A 153 -13.56 -20.98 8.49
C THR A 153 -12.27 -21.79 8.36
N PHE A 154 -11.14 -21.24 8.83
CA PHE A 154 -9.82 -21.88 8.75
C PHE A 154 -9.14 -22.09 10.11
N GLY A 155 -9.87 -21.81 11.19
CA GLY A 155 -9.45 -22.11 12.57
C GLY A 155 -9.81 -20.98 13.53
N ALA A 156 -10.66 -21.29 14.51
CA ALA A 156 -11.05 -20.35 15.54
C ALA A 156 -9.82 -19.69 16.20
N LYS A 157 -9.89 -18.36 16.36
CA LYS A 157 -8.88 -17.55 17.06
C LYS A 157 -7.50 -17.47 16.38
N ARG A 158 -7.38 -17.71 15.08
CA ARG A 158 -6.12 -17.46 14.33
C ARG A 158 -5.77 -15.98 14.19
N VAL A 159 -6.77 -15.10 14.20
CA VAL A 159 -6.60 -13.65 14.18
C VAL A 159 -7.06 -13.09 15.53
N SER A 160 -6.15 -12.47 16.29
CA SER A 160 -6.44 -11.91 17.62
C SER A 160 -6.86 -10.44 17.58
N ALA A 161 -6.32 -9.68 16.61
CA ALA A 161 -6.65 -8.28 16.38
C ALA A 161 -6.34 -7.91 14.91
N LEU A 162 -6.87 -6.76 14.44
CA LEU A 162 -6.75 -6.32 13.05
C LEU A 162 -6.16 -4.91 12.93
N GLY A 163 -5.03 -4.75 12.23
CA GLY A 163 -4.46 -3.46 11.84
C GLY A 163 -4.78 -3.14 10.37
N LEU A 164 -5.17 -1.89 10.10
CA LEU A 164 -5.57 -1.40 8.79
C LEU A 164 -4.82 -0.10 8.49
N PHE A 165 -3.82 -0.18 7.62
CA PHE A 165 -2.96 0.95 7.26
C PHE A 165 -3.33 1.46 5.87
N ALA A 166 -3.77 2.72 5.79
CA ALA A 166 -4.18 3.36 4.54
C ALA A 166 -5.15 2.48 3.70
N THR A 167 -6.09 1.82 4.37
CA THR A 167 -7.00 0.87 3.73
C THR A 167 -8.18 1.61 3.08
N PRO A 168 -8.38 1.49 1.76
CA PRO A 168 -9.53 2.10 1.09
C PRO A 168 -10.82 1.33 1.43
N TRP A 169 -11.96 2.00 1.43
CA TRP A 169 -13.26 1.35 1.67
C TRP A 169 -14.40 1.99 0.90
N ASP A 170 -14.58 3.30 1.04
CA ASP A 170 -15.47 4.06 0.18
C ASP A 170 -14.67 4.67 -0.97
N PHE A 171 -14.73 4.05 -2.14
CA PHE A 171 -13.96 4.47 -3.31
C PHE A 171 -14.54 5.73 -3.98
N HIS A 172 -15.72 6.19 -3.56
CA HIS A 172 -16.38 7.39 -4.06
C HIS A 172 -16.32 8.56 -3.07
N ALA A 173 -15.62 8.41 -1.94
CA ALA A 173 -15.68 9.36 -0.82
C ALA A 173 -15.24 10.80 -1.15
N GLU A 174 -14.34 11.00 -2.12
CA GLU A 174 -13.86 12.34 -2.52
C GLU A 174 -14.22 12.69 -3.96
N ASP A 175 -13.91 11.80 -4.92
CA ASP A 175 -14.20 12.02 -6.34
C ASP A 175 -14.85 10.77 -6.97
N PRO A 176 -16.18 10.61 -6.85
CA PRO A 176 -16.92 9.53 -7.47
C PRO A 176 -16.72 9.46 -8.99
N ASP A 177 -16.55 10.60 -9.65
CA ASP A 177 -16.44 10.65 -11.11
C ASP A 177 -15.05 10.21 -11.58
N ALA A 178 -13.98 10.50 -10.83
CA ALA A 178 -12.67 9.89 -11.05
C ALA A 178 -12.71 8.37 -10.89
N ALA A 179 -13.38 7.88 -9.85
CA ALA A 179 -13.53 6.43 -9.63
C ALA A 179 -14.30 5.75 -10.78
N LYS A 180 -15.37 6.39 -11.29
CA LYS A 180 -16.09 5.91 -12.47
C LYS A 180 -15.21 5.91 -13.73
N ARG A 181 -14.44 6.98 -13.98
CA ARG A 181 -13.51 7.03 -15.12
C ARG A 181 -12.49 5.88 -15.08
N VAL A 182 -12.00 5.53 -13.89
CA VAL A 182 -11.15 4.35 -13.70
C VAL A 182 -11.87 3.07 -14.11
N ALA A 183 -13.12 2.86 -13.68
CA ALA A 183 -13.89 1.70 -14.07
C ALA A 183 -14.22 1.65 -15.58
N GLU A 184 -14.55 2.81 -16.18
CA GLU A 184 -14.80 2.96 -17.62
C GLU A 184 -13.56 2.72 -18.47
N SER A 185 -12.35 2.79 -17.87
CA SER A 185 -11.10 2.45 -18.56
C SER A 185 -10.89 0.93 -18.73
N VAL A 186 -11.57 0.10 -17.95
CA VAL A 186 -11.36 -1.37 -17.92
C VAL A 186 -11.55 -2.02 -19.30
N PRO A 187 -12.61 -1.74 -20.08
CA PRO A 187 -12.78 -2.33 -21.42
C PRO A 187 -11.62 -2.03 -22.37
N PHE A 188 -10.95 -0.88 -22.22
CA PHE A 188 -9.79 -0.51 -23.04
C PHE A 188 -8.53 -1.31 -22.66
N MET A 189 -8.44 -1.78 -21.42
CA MET A 189 -7.34 -2.62 -20.93
C MET A 189 -7.61 -4.11 -21.11
N GLU A 190 -8.85 -4.49 -21.41
CA GLU A 190 -9.30 -5.89 -21.46
C GLU A 190 -8.51 -6.73 -22.47
N GLY A 191 -8.24 -6.20 -23.67
CA GLY A 191 -7.44 -6.90 -24.68
C GLY A 191 -6.01 -7.21 -24.20
N ALA A 192 -5.38 -6.26 -23.51
CA ALA A 192 -4.05 -6.48 -22.93
C ALA A 192 -4.10 -7.51 -21.79
N MET A 193 -5.10 -7.42 -20.91
CA MET A 193 -5.30 -8.35 -19.79
C MET A 193 -5.62 -9.76 -20.25
N GLN A 194 -6.34 -9.94 -21.36
CA GLN A 194 -6.60 -11.25 -21.96
C GLN A 194 -5.34 -11.89 -22.52
N PHE A 195 -4.46 -11.09 -23.12
CA PHE A 195 -3.21 -11.57 -23.68
C PHE A 195 -2.17 -11.94 -22.61
N SER A 196 -1.96 -11.07 -21.61
CA SER A 196 -0.92 -11.26 -20.59
C SER A 196 -1.38 -12.05 -19.35
N GLY A 197 -2.69 -12.21 -19.16
CA GLY A 197 -3.30 -12.70 -17.92
C GLY A 197 -3.19 -11.72 -16.75
N THR A 198 -2.70 -10.50 -16.96
CA THR A 198 -2.47 -9.49 -15.92
C THR A 198 -2.77 -8.09 -16.40
N LEU A 199 -3.09 -7.18 -15.48
CA LEU A 199 -2.93 -5.75 -15.73
C LEU A 199 -1.43 -5.41 -15.64
N PRO A 200 -0.80 -4.96 -16.73
CA PRO A 200 0.64 -4.66 -16.72
C PRO A 200 0.98 -3.52 -15.76
N ILE A 201 2.21 -3.54 -15.24
CA ILE A 201 2.72 -2.53 -14.30
C ILE A 201 2.66 -1.13 -14.92
N ASP A 202 2.96 -0.99 -16.22
CA ASP A 202 2.93 0.32 -16.90
C ASP A 202 1.54 0.96 -16.88
N ALA A 203 0.48 0.15 -16.98
CA ALA A 203 -0.89 0.64 -16.85
C ALA A 203 -1.17 1.12 -15.42
N LEU A 204 -0.75 0.34 -14.41
CA LEU A 204 -0.87 0.72 -13.00
C LEU A 204 -0.10 2.00 -12.67
N ASN A 205 1.15 2.11 -13.14
CA ASN A 205 1.98 3.30 -12.98
C ASN A 205 1.35 4.53 -13.63
N THR A 206 0.75 4.37 -14.81
CA THR A 206 0.00 5.44 -15.47
C THR A 206 -1.19 5.89 -14.62
N MET A 207 -1.95 4.94 -14.06
CA MET A 207 -3.07 5.24 -13.16
C MET A 207 -2.61 5.98 -11.90
N PHE A 208 -1.53 5.54 -11.25
CA PHE A 208 -0.98 6.21 -10.08
C PHE A 208 -0.42 7.60 -10.41
N ALA A 209 0.21 7.78 -11.57
CA ALA A 209 0.66 9.10 -12.02
C ALA A 209 -0.50 10.06 -12.27
N MET A 210 -1.67 9.57 -12.73
CA MET A 210 -2.87 10.39 -12.89
C MET A 210 -3.49 10.84 -11.56
N VAL A 211 -3.28 10.09 -10.48
CA VAL A 211 -3.73 10.48 -9.13
C VAL A 211 -2.94 11.69 -8.61
N ASP A 212 -1.64 11.76 -8.94
CA ASP A 212 -0.80 12.90 -8.57
C ASP A 212 0.11 13.36 -9.73
N PRO A 213 -0.45 14.05 -10.75
CA PRO A 213 0.27 14.42 -11.96
C PRO A 213 1.45 15.36 -11.71
N TYR A 214 1.39 16.14 -10.63
CA TYR A 214 2.40 17.15 -10.30
C TYR A 214 3.43 16.66 -9.27
N GLY A 215 3.07 15.69 -8.42
CA GLY A 215 3.93 15.20 -7.35
C GLY A 215 5.22 14.54 -7.84
N VAL A 216 5.17 13.85 -8.99
CA VAL A 216 6.37 13.24 -9.61
C VAL A 216 7.38 14.32 -10.00
N GLY A 217 6.93 15.41 -10.61
CA GLY A 217 7.84 16.51 -10.97
C GLY A 217 8.42 17.22 -9.74
N GLU A 218 7.63 17.39 -8.68
CA GLU A 218 8.06 18.04 -7.45
C GLU A 218 9.13 17.24 -6.70
N LYS A 219 8.95 15.93 -6.57
CA LYS A 219 9.90 15.07 -5.84
C LYS A 219 11.28 15.03 -6.51
N TYR A 220 11.35 14.96 -7.85
CA TYR A 220 12.63 14.99 -8.57
C TYR A 220 13.29 16.37 -8.53
N ARG A 221 12.51 17.46 -8.56
CA ARG A 221 13.04 18.82 -8.36
C ARG A 221 13.64 19.00 -6.97
N ASP A 222 12.96 18.53 -5.93
CA ASP A 222 13.50 18.54 -4.56
C ASP A 222 14.79 17.70 -4.49
N PHE A 223 14.77 16.48 -5.05
CA PHE A 223 15.93 15.61 -5.07
C PHE A 223 17.14 16.25 -5.75
N ALA A 224 16.95 16.99 -6.85
CA ALA A 224 18.03 17.65 -7.59
C ALA A 224 18.91 18.52 -6.68
N GLY A 225 18.29 19.27 -5.76
CA GLY A 225 18.98 20.18 -4.82
C GLY A 225 19.57 19.50 -3.57
N GLN A 226 19.32 18.21 -3.35
CA GLN A 226 19.83 17.50 -2.17
C GLN A 226 21.30 17.09 -2.35
N ASP A 227 22.04 17.06 -1.23
CA ASP A 227 23.31 16.33 -1.16
C ASP A 227 23.04 14.83 -1.39
N LYS A 228 23.61 14.27 -2.45
CA LYS A 228 23.38 12.89 -2.91
C LYS A 228 23.94 11.85 -1.94
N LEU A 229 24.90 12.23 -1.09
CA LEU A 229 25.42 11.37 -0.04
C LEU A 229 24.56 11.40 1.23
N SER A 230 23.60 12.33 1.33
CA SER A 230 22.76 12.47 2.52
C SER A 230 21.82 11.26 2.71
N PRO A 231 21.45 10.92 3.95
CA PRO A 231 20.46 9.88 4.23
C PRO A 231 19.10 10.12 3.55
N ARG A 232 18.73 11.40 3.36
CA ARG A 232 17.49 11.78 2.67
C ARG A 232 17.54 11.42 1.17
N ALA A 233 18.64 11.72 0.51
CA ALA A 233 18.84 11.40 -0.90
C ALA A 233 18.85 9.89 -1.14
N ARG A 234 19.60 9.12 -0.33
CA ARG A 234 19.62 7.65 -0.42
C ARG A 234 18.23 7.04 -0.22
N ARG A 235 17.45 7.56 0.73
CA ARG A 235 16.08 7.11 0.97
C ARG A 235 15.16 7.42 -0.21
N PHE A 236 15.33 8.59 -0.83
CA PHE A 236 14.60 8.93 -2.05
C PHE A 236 14.87 7.90 -3.15
N VAL A 237 16.15 7.60 -3.43
CA VAL A 237 16.52 6.60 -4.44
C VAL A 237 15.95 5.22 -4.11
N ALA A 238 16.08 4.76 -2.87
CA ALA A 238 15.50 3.48 -2.44
C ALA A 238 13.97 3.40 -2.63
N MET A 239 13.24 4.50 -2.38
CA MET A 239 11.79 4.56 -2.61
C MET A 239 11.45 4.55 -4.10
N GLU A 240 12.23 5.25 -4.93
CA GLU A 240 12.02 5.28 -6.38
C GLU A 240 12.34 3.92 -7.02
N ASP A 241 13.39 3.24 -6.56
CA ASP A 241 13.71 1.86 -6.99
C ASP A 241 12.57 0.90 -6.64
N TRP A 242 11.98 1.03 -5.44
CA TRP A 242 10.80 0.26 -5.07
C TRP A 242 9.57 0.57 -5.93
N LEU A 243 9.34 1.85 -6.26
CA LEU A 243 8.27 2.24 -7.18
C LEU A 243 8.49 1.68 -8.59
N ALA A 244 9.74 1.56 -9.02
CA ALA A 244 10.10 0.99 -10.32
C ALA A 244 9.99 -0.54 -10.35
N ASP A 245 10.16 -1.22 -9.21
CA ASP A 245 10.01 -2.68 -9.02
C ASP A 245 8.54 -3.07 -8.72
N GLY A 246 7.62 -2.58 -9.55
CA GLY A 246 6.19 -2.93 -9.46
C GLY A 246 5.94 -4.40 -9.80
N VAL A 247 4.75 -4.92 -9.44
CA VAL A 247 4.32 -6.30 -9.75
C VAL A 247 3.01 -6.24 -10.54
N PRO A 248 2.85 -7.01 -11.63
CA PRO A 248 1.62 -6.96 -12.41
C PRO A 248 0.46 -7.55 -11.62
N LEU A 249 -0.74 -6.99 -11.77
CA LEU A 249 -1.92 -7.46 -11.03
C LEU A 249 -2.64 -8.55 -11.82
N ALA A 250 -3.02 -9.67 -11.19
CA ALA A 250 -3.79 -10.72 -11.86
C ALA A 250 -5.07 -10.15 -12.50
N ALA A 251 -5.36 -10.52 -13.75
CA ALA A 251 -6.47 -9.91 -14.50
C ALA A 251 -7.84 -10.07 -13.79
N PRO A 252 -8.19 -11.21 -13.16
CA PRO A 252 -9.45 -11.31 -12.42
C PRO A 252 -9.51 -10.36 -11.22
N VAL A 253 -8.40 -10.21 -10.48
CA VAL A 253 -8.28 -9.24 -9.38
C VAL A 253 -8.45 -7.80 -9.90
N ALA A 254 -7.77 -7.45 -10.99
CA ALA A 254 -7.88 -6.12 -11.59
C ALA A 254 -9.32 -5.80 -12.00
N ARG A 255 -10.02 -6.74 -12.65
CA ARG A 255 -11.44 -6.55 -13.03
C ARG A 255 -12.34 -6.34 -11.82
N GLU A 256 -12.19 -7.17 -10.78
CA GLU A 256 -13.00 -7.05 -9.56
C GLU A 256 -12.72 -5.74 -8.82
N ALA A 257 -11.45 -5.34 -8.68
CA ALA A 257 -11.08 -4.10 -8.01
C ALA A 257 -11.53 -2.86 -8.80
N LEU A 258 -11.24 -2.79 -10.10
CA LEU A 258 -11.53 -1.60 -10.91
C LEU A 258 -13.03 -1.46 -11.21
N SER A 259 -13.71 -2.55 -11.58
CA SER A 259 -15.15 -2.48 -11.90
C SER A 259 -16.02 -2.53 -10.64
N GLY A 260 -15.66 -3.40 -9.69
CA GLY A 260 -16.42 -3.62 -8.46
C GLY A 260 -16.18 -2.53 -7.42
N TRP A 261 -14.93 -2.31 -7.02
CA TRP A 261 -14.62 -1.33 -5.98
C TRP A 261 -14.67 0.10 -6.51
N TYR A 262 -13.96 0.44 -7.59
CA TYR A 262 -13.99 1.80 -8.13
C TYR A 262 -15.30 2.12 -8.88
N GLY A 263 -15.83 1.17 -9.67
CA GLY A 263 -17.06 1.39 -10.43
C GLY A 263 -18.32 1.35 -9.57
N ALA A 264 -18.66 0.16 -9.07
CA ALA A 264 -19.89 -0.08 -8.32
C ALA A 264 -19.79 0.23 -6.81
N ASN A 265 -18.60 0.55 -6.29
CA ASN A 265 -18.36 0.81 -4.87
C ASN A 265 -18.88 -0.30 -3.96
N THR A 266 -18.71 -1.56 -4.39
CA THR A 266 -19.26 -2.73 -3.70
C THR A 266 -18.89 -2.86 -2.22
N PRO A 267 -17.71 -2.41 -1.73
CA PRO A 267 -17.38 -2.53 -0.31
C PRO A 267 -18.31 -1.71 0.60
N VAL A 268 -18.40 -0.39 0.40
CA VAL A 268 -19.23 0.47 1.27
C VAL A 268 -20.72 0.19 1.13
N GLN A 269 -21.15 -0.29 -0.05
CA GLN A 269 -22.53 -0.71 -0.34
C GLN A 269 -22.89 -2.08 0.28
N GLY A 270 -21.94 -2.76 0.94
CA GLY A 270 -22.16 -4.07 1.56
C GLY A 270 -22.40 -5.19 0.55
N GLN A 271 -21.97 -5.02 -0.70
CA GLN A 271 -22.14 -5.99 -1.79
C GLN A 271 -20.87 -6.79 -2.07
N TRP A 272 -19.71 -6.40 -1.52
CA TRP A 272 -18.48 -7.15 -1.69
C TRP A 272 -18.53 -8.47 -0.92
N ARG A 273 -18.17 -9.56 -1.61
CA ARG A 273 -18.21 -10.93 -1.09
C ARG A 273 -16.92 -11.66 -1.40
N VAL A 274 -16.48 -12.48 -0.46
CA VAL A 274 -15.30 -13.35 -0.60
C VAL A 274 -15.69 -14.78 -0.27
N ALA A 275 -15.53 -15.68 -1.23
CA ALA A 275 -16.06 -17.06 -1.16
C ALA A 275 -17.52 -17.10 -0.65
N GLY A 276 -18.37 -16.24 -1.23
CA GLY A 276 -19.81 -16.15 -0.93
C GLY A 276 -20.18 -15.38 0.35
N LEU A 277 -19.25 -15.21 1.29
CA LEU A 277 -19.49 -14.50 2.55
C LEU A 277 -19.39 -12.98 2.36
N PRO A 278 -20.31 -12.19 2.94
CA PRO A 278 -20.27 -10.73 2.83
C PRO A 278 -19.11 -10.15 3.66
N VAL A 279 -18.44 -9.13 3.12
CA VAL A 279 -17.41 -8.40 3.87
C VAL A 279 -18.07 -7.25 4.62
N GLN A 280 -18.39 -7.46 5.90
CA GLN A 280 -19.08 -6.49 6.76
C GLN A 280 -18.21 -6.15 7.99
N PRO A 281 -17.52 -4.99 8.00
CA PRO A 281 -16.63 -4.61 9.11
C PRO A 281 -17.31 -4.64 10.49
N GLU A 282 -18.61 -4.37 10.55
CA GLU A 282 -19.40 -4.36 11.78
C GLU A 282 -19.49 -5.72 12.46
N ALA A 283 -19.20 -6.82 11.75
CA ALA A 283 -19.19 -8.16 12.33
C ALA A 283 -17.92 -8.44 13.14
N LEU A 284 -16.87 -7.63 13.01
CA LEU A 284 -15.66 -7.78 13.80
C LEU A 284 -15.85 -7.28 15.24
N ALA A 285 -15.68 -8.20 16.20
CA ALA A 285 -15.68 -7.89 17.63
C ALA A 285 -14.26 -7.71 18.21
N MET A 286 -13.23 -8.14 17.47
CA MET A 286 -11.83 -8.05 17.90
C MET A 286 -11.32 -6.60 17.93
N PRO A 287 -10.27 -6.30 18.72
CA PRO A 287 -9.60 -5.01 18.66
C PRO A 287 -9.08 -4.69 17.25
N CYS A 288 -9.31 -3.46 16.81
CA CYS A 288 -8.87 -2.96 15.53
C CYS A 288 -8.01 -1.70 15.69
N PHE A 289 -7.07 -1.50 14.78
CA PHE A 289 -6.24 -0.30 14.69
C PHE A 289 -6.28 0.26 13.27
N CYS A 290 -6.65 1.52 13.10
CA CYS A 290 -6.68 2.19 11.80
C CYS A 290 -5.66 3.32 11.77
N ALA A 291 -4.72 3.26 10.82
CA ALA A 291 -3.82 4.37 10.51
C ALA A 291 -4.23 5.03 9.20
N ILE A 292 -4.67 6.29 9.28
CA ILE A 292 -5.24 7.04 8.17
C ILE A 292 -4.32 8.23 7.87
N PRO A 293 -3.43 8.15 6.85
CA PRO A 293 -2.52 9.25 6.56
C PRO A 293 -3.28 10.50 6.11
N ALA A 294 -3.08 11.61 6.83
CA ALA A 294 -3.85 12.84 6.61
C ALA A 294 -3.52 13.56 5.29
N LYS A 295 -2.41 13.18 4.62
CA LYS A 295 -1.99 13.72 3.32
C LYS A 295 -1.90 12.62 2.27
N ASP A 296 -2.67 11.57 2.42
CA ASP A 296 -2.73 10.50 1.44
C ASP A 296 -3.44 10.98 0.16
N ARG A 297 -2.73 10.88 -0.97
CA ARG A 297 -3.28 11.21 -2.30
C ARG A 297 -3.81 9.96 -3.01
N LEU A 298 -3.35 8.77 -2.62
CA LEU A 298 -3.72 7.50 -3.24
C LEU A 298 -5.02 6.95 -2.66
N VAL A 299 -5.12 6.94 -1.34
CA VAL A 299 -6.33 6.56 -0.62
C VAL A 299 -6.86 7.79 0.11
N PRO A 300 -7.91 8.45 -0.40
CA PRO A 300 -8.61 9.51 0.28
C PRO A 300 -8.82 9.21 1.78
N ALA A 301 -8.48 10.16 2.66
CA ALA A 301 -8.66 9.97 4.09
C ALA A 301 -10.15 9.73 4.44
N ALA A 302 -11.06 10.35 3.69
CA ALA A 302 -12.50 10.11 3.81
C ALA A 302 -12.87 8.63 3.53
N SER A 303 -12.20 7.99 2.57
CA SER A 303 -12.41 6.57 2.23
C SER A 303 -12.09 5.68 3.43
N ALA A 304 -10.89 5.83 4.00
CA ALA A 304 -10.43 5.03 5.14
C ALA A 304 -11.21 5.35 6.43
N ARG A 305 -11.62 6.61 6.64
CA ARG A 305 -12.51 6.98 7.77
C ARG A 305 -13.86 6.29 7.66
N GLY A 306 -14.38 6.11 6.44
CA GLY A 306 -15.60 5.33 6.19
C GLY A 306 -15.51 3.89 6.70
N LEU A 307 -14.32 3.26 6.62
CA LEU A 307 -14.08 1.94 7.22
C LEU A 307 -14.01 2.01 8.73
N ALA A 308 -13.20 2.92 9.27
CA ALA A 308 -13.02 3.06 10.72
C ALA A 308 -14.35 3.30 11.45
N ALA A 309 -15.26 4.10 10.86
CA ALA A 309 -16.58 4.36 11.41
C ALA A 309 -17.48 3.13 11.53
N ARG A 310 -17.19 2.04 10.80
CA ARG A 310 -17.95 0.78 10.81
C ARG A 310 -17.37 -0.27 11.76
N LEU A 311 -16.16 -0.05 12.29
CA LEU A 311 -15.52 -0.95 13.24
C LEU A 311 -15.94 -0.60 14.68
N ARG A 312 -16.32 -1.62 15.47
CA ARG A 312 -16.88 -1.40 16.82
C ARG A 312 -15.81 -1.08 17.88
N ASN A 313 -14.65 -1.72 17.79
CA ASN A 313 -13.57 -1.60 18.76
C ASN A 313 -12.30 -1.15 18.04
N VAL A 314 -12.22 0.14 17.70
CA VAL A 314 -11.15 0.67 16.85
C VAL A 314 -10.39 1.81 17.52
N THR A 315 -9.05 1.69 17.50
CA THR A 315 -8.13 2.80 17.76
C THR A 315 -7.78 3.45 16.44
N VAL A 316 -8.01 4.75 16.29
CA VAL A 316 -7.70 5.49 15.05
C VAL A 316 -6.57 6.48 15.30
N ILE A 317 -5.59 6.50 14.41
CA ILE A 317 -4.57 7.54 14.34
C ILE A 317 -4.55 8.19 12.95
N GLU A 318 -4.17 9.46 12.89
CA GLU A 318 -4.06 10.22 11.64
C GLU A 318 -2.64 10.79 11.44
N PRO A 319 -1.69 9.99 10.94
CA PRO A 319 -0.33 10.43 10.68
C PRO A 319 -0.29 11.63 9.72
N LYS A 320 0.46 12.68 10.06
CA LYS A 320 0.71 13.84 9.18
C LYS A 320 1.71 13.51 8.05
N ALA A 321 1.44 12.44 7.32
CA ALA A 321 2.24 11.88 6.25
C ALA A 321 1.35 11.50 5.04
N GLY A 322 1.97 11.23 3.90
CA GLY A 322 1.30 10.61 2.76
C GLY A 322 1.36 9.08 2.82
N HIS A 323 0.79 8.42 1.81
CA HIS A 323 0.60 6.96 1.75
C HIS A 323 1.85 6.14 2.15
N ILE A 324 2.96 6.35 1.44
CA ILE A 324 4.23 5.63 1.65
C ILE A 324 5.03 6.28 2.79
N GLY A 325 4.96 7.60 2.89
CA GLY A 325 5.67 8.36 3.94
C GLY A 325 5.24 7.97 5.35
N MET A 326 4.03 7.44 5.52
CA MET A 326 3.53 6.92 6.79
C MET A 326 4.31 5.68 7.27
N VAL A 327 4.74 4.81 6.34
CA VAL A 327 5.43 3.55 6.65
C VAL A 327 6.94 3.63 6.53
N ALA A 328 7.49 4.40 5.58
CA ALA A 328 8.94 4.44 5.29
C ALA A 328 9.54 5.86 5.32
N GLY A 329 8.74 6.88 5.62
CA GLY A 329 9.20 8.28 5.68
C GLY A 329 10.07 8.58 6.91
N THR A 330 10.69 9.77 6.91
CA THR A 330 11.55 10.24 8.02
C THR A 330 10.84 10.40 9.36
N ARG A 331 9.51 10.50 9.36
CA ARG A 331 8.68 10.58 10.57
C ARG A 331 7.86 9.32 10.83
N ALA A 332 8.04 8.27 10.03
CA ALA A 332 7.23 7.04 10.11
C ALA A 332 7.30 6.41 11.50
N GLU A 333 8.49 6.41 12.12
CA GLU A 333 8.69 5.89 13.47
C GLU A 333 7.77 6.59 14.50
N THR A 334 7.77 7.92 14.53
CA THR A 334 6.99 8.68 15.51
C THR A 334 5.52 8.76 15.16
N SER A 335 5.18 8.70 13.86
CA SER A 335 3.80 8.86 13.40
C SER A 335 2.99 7.57 13.33
N LEU A 336 3.64 6.42 13.08
CA LEU A 336 2.97 5.13 12.92
C LEU A 336 3.61 4.06 13.80
N TRP A 337 4.93 3.83 13.70
CA TRP A 337 5.53 2.62 14.27
C TRP A 337 5.42 2.58 15.79
N ARG A 338 5.73 3.68 16.48
CA ARG A 338 5.60 3.80 17.94
C ARG A 338 4.14 3.66 18.42
N PRO A 339 3.16 4.44 17.90
CA PRO A 339 1.76 4.25 18.27
C PRO A 339 1.25 2.83 18.03
N PHE A 340 1.61 2.22 16.90
CA PHE A 340 1.19 0.86 16.57
C PHE A 340 1.82 -0.16 17.52
N LYS A 341 3.13 -0.06 17.81
CA LYS A 341 3.83 -0.90 18.77
C LYS A 341 3.20 -0.78 20.16
N ASP A 342 2.92 0.42 20.63
CA ASP A 342 2.28 0.65 21.94
C ASP A 342 0.89 0.01 21.99
N TRP A 343 0.11 0.11 20.90
CA TRP A 343 -1.18 -0.55 20.80
C TRP A 343 -1.06 -2.09 20.82
N VAL A 344 -0.15 -2.68 20.03
CA VAL A 344 0.06 -4.13 19.99
C VAL A 344 0.47 -4.67 21.36
N LEU A 345 1.42 -4.02 22.04
CA LEU A 345 1.87 -4.46 23.37
C LEU A 345 0.78 -4.28 24.43
N GLY A 346 -0.14 -3.32 24.25
CA GLY A 346 -1.29 -3.10 25.12
C GLY A 346 -2.47 -4.05 24.91
N LEU A 347 -2.43 -4.96 23.92
CA LEU A 347 -3.46 -6.00 23.73
C LEU A 347 -3.33 -7.16 24.73
N SER A 348 -2.21 -7.20 25.45
CA SER A 348 -1.80 -8.28 26.38
C SER A 348 -2.61 -8.30 27.66
#